data_AF-A0A7V4UZU8-F1
#
_entry.id   AF-A0A7V4UZU8-F1
#
_cell.length_a   1.000
_cell.length_b   1.000
_cell.length_c   1.000
_cell.angle_alpha   90.00
_cell.angle_beta   90.00
_cell.angle_gamma   90.00
#
_symmetry.space_group_name_H-M   'P 1'
#
loop_
_entity.id
_entity.type
_entity.pdbx_description
1 polymer ?
#
loop_
_entity_poly.entity_id
_entity_poly.type
_entity_poly.pdbx_seq_one_letter_code
_entity_poly.pdbx_strand_id
1 'polypeptide(L)'
;KGWEYRQTGEKEYFDMLVGGKNNFAYEVLYIISGKLVGIDYIDIGLDGISAVYFITDPDFSKYSLGVFSLLVQIELAKKLGLKFIYLGYGVRENKSLNYKYRYRPLELLELPSKFGLKPIWNKLEYSAENS
;
A
#
# COMPACT_ATOMS: atom_id res chain seq x y z
N LYS A 1 16.53 -2.31 -22.74
CA LYS A 1 17.15 -2.32 -21.39
C LYS A 1 17.08 -3.75 -20.88
N GLY A 2 18.21 -4.46 -20.90
CA GLY A 2 18.32 -5.86 -20.50
C GLY A 2 18.29 -5.98 -18.99
N TRP A 3 17.19 -6.47 -18.46
CA TRP A 3 17.12 -6.87 -17.06
C TRP A 3 17.59 -8.32 -17.01
N GLU A 4 18.78 -8.54 -16.46
CA GLU A 4 19.24 -9.89 -16.16
C GLU A 4 18.38 -10.45 -15.02
N TYR A 5 17.71 -11.56 -15.29
CA TYR A 5 16.99 -12.32 -14.30
C TYR A 5 18.01 -12.93 -13.33
N ARG A 6 18.10 -12.41 -12.12
CA ARG A 6 18.78 -13.07 -11.00
C ARG A 6 17.73 -13.84 -10.22
N GLN A 7 17.92 -15.15 -10.14
CA GLN A 7 17.10 -16.01 -9.30
C GLN A 7 17.47 -15.71 -7.85
N THR A 8 16.68 -14.85 -7.20
CA THR A 8 16.86 -14.49 -5.79
C THR A 8 16.57 -15.70 -4.92
N GLY A 9 17.54 -16.12 -4.12
CA GLY A 9 17.34 -17.22 -3.17
C GLY A 9 16.37 -16.81 -2.06
N GLU A 10 15.69 -17.78 -1.45
CA GLU A 10 14.80 -17.58 -0.30
C GLU A 10 15.45 -16.74 0.82
N LYS A 11 16.77 -16.93 1.01
CA LYS A 11 17.58 -16.18 1.97
C LYS A 11 17.77 -14.72 1.60
N GLU A 12 17.92 -14.38 0.32
CA GLU A 12 18.08 -12.98 -0.13
C GLU A 12 16.75 -12.22 -0.09
N TYR A 13 15.64 -12.92 -0.36
CA TYR A 13 14.29 -12.41 -0.14
C TYR A 13 14.05 -12.11 1.35
N PHE A 14 14.40 -13.07 2.22
CA PHE A 14 14.32 -12.88 3.66
C PHE A 14 15.23 -11.73 4.12
N ASP A 15 16.49 -11.66 3.68
CA ASP A 15 17.42 -10.60 4.09
C ASP A 15 17.00 -9.20 3.61
N MET A 16 16.35 -9.06 2.44
CA MET A 16 15.85 -7.76 1.93
C MET A 16 14.57 -7.27 2.61
N LEU A 17 13.64 -8.16 2.93
CA LEU A 17 12.29 -7.77 3.39
C LEU A 17 12.04 -8.08 4.88
N VAL A 18 12.79 -9.02 5.46
CA VAL A 18 12.50 -9.60 6.79
C VAL A 18 13.72 -9.51 7.74
N GLY A 19 14.94 -9.64 7.22
CA GLY A 19 16.19 -9.74 8.00
C GLY A 19 16.70 -8.42 8.57
N GLY A 20 16.08 -7.30 8.18
CA GLY A 20 16.36 -5.97 8.72
C GLY A 20 15.81 -5.81 10.13
N LYS A 21 16.39 -6.51 11.12
CA LYS A 21 16.21 -6.39 12.58
C LYS A 21 15.41 -5.15 13.00
N ASN A 22 14.08 -5.25 13.01
CA ASN A 22 13.16 -4.38 13.74
C ASN A 22 11.73 -4.96 13.61
N ASN A 23 10.84 -4.59 14.53
CA ASN A 23 9.42 -4.97 14.60
C ASN A 23 8.55 -4.36 13.48
N PHE A 24 9.12 -4.17 12.28
CA PHE A 24 8.49 -3.58 11.11
C PHE A 24 8.38 -4.63 10.00
N ALA A 25 7.45 -4.46 9.07
CA ALA A 25 6.93 -5.42 8.09
C ALA A 25 6.03 -6.53 8.67
N TYR A 26 4.72 -6.35 8.51
CA TYR A 26 3.68 -7.35 8.77
C TYR A 26 3.17 -7.92 7.46
N GLU A 27 2.87 -9.23 7.47
CA GLU A 27 2.24 -9.93 6.37
C GLU A 27 0.77 -10.23 6.69
N VAL A 28 -0.13 -9.88 5.78
CA VAL A 28 -1.56 -10.24 5.86
C VAL A 28 -1.87 -11.26 4.78
N LEU A 29 -2.26 -12.46 5.20
CA LEU A 29 -2.52 -13.60 4.32
C LEU A 29 -4.02 -13.71 4.01
N TYR A 30 -4.36 -13.78 2.73
CA TYR A 30 -5.73 -14.02 2.26
C TYR A 30 -5.86 -15.45 1.78
N ILE A 31 -6.67 -16.25 2.48
CA ILE A 31 -6.84 -17.68 2.21
C ILE A 31 -8.31 -17.97 1.89
N ILE A 32 -8.57 -18.64 0.76
CA ILE A 32 -9.91 -19.09 0.35
C ILE A 32 -9.87 -20.60 0.13
N SER A 33 -10.72 -21.33 0.84
CA SER A 33 -10.82 -22.80 0.75
C SER A 33 -9.46 -23.51 0.90
N GLY A 34 -8.60 -23.01 1.81
CA GLY A 34 -7.26 -23.55 2.05
C GLY A 34 -6.19 -23.13 1.04
N LYS A 35 -6.52 -22.38 -0.02
CA LYS A 35 -5.56 -21.82 -0.97
C LYS A 35 -5.17 -20.40 -0.58
N LEU A 36 -3.87 -20.09 -0.54
CA LEU A 36 -3.36 -18.73 -0.43
C LEU A 36 -3.61 -17.99 -1.76
N VAL A 37 -4.41 -16.93 -1.70
CA VAL A 37 -4.87 -16.17 -2.88
C VAL A 37 -4.37 -14.73 -2.91
N GLY A 38 -3.80 -14.24 -1.80
CA GLY A 38 -3.16 -12.93 -1.76
C GLY A 38 -2.31 -12.73 -0.51
N ILE A 39 -1.33 -11.85 -0.62
CA ILE A 39 -0.43 -11.45 0.45
C ILE A 39 -0.27 -9.94 0.40
N ASP A 40 -0.49 -9.29 1.53
CA ASP A 40 -0.23 -7.86 1.72
C ASP A 40 0.95 -7.66 2.66
N TYR A 41 1.90 -6.83 2.25
CA TYR A 41 3.01 -6.38 3.07
C TYR A 41 2.71 -4.97 3.55
N ILE A 42 2.67 -4.78 4.86
CA ILE A 42 2.36 -3.50 5.49
C ILE A 42 3.38 -3.15 6.57
N ASP A 43 3.65 -1.86 6.72
CA ASP A 43 4.42 -1.33 7.86
C ASP A 43 3.50 -0.53 8.78
N ILE A 44 3.56 -0.80 10.08
CA ILE A 44 2.85 0.00 11.08
C ILE A 44 3.85 0.98 11.70
N GLY A 45 3.68 2.26 11.38
CA GLY A 45 4.49 3.36 11.88
C GLY A 45 3.89 4.04 13.11
N LEU A 46 4.43 5.22 13.45
CA LEU A 46 4.00 6.00 14.62
C LEU A 46 2.64 6.67 14.44
N ASP A 47 2.29 7.06 13.22
CA ASP A 47 1.11 7.86 12.90
C ASP A 47 0.22 7.25 11.80
N GLY A 48 0.64 6.12 11.21
CA GLY A 48 -0.10 5.47 10.14
C GLY A 48 0.41 4.09 9.76
N ILE A 49 -0.35 3.45 8.86
CA ILE A 49 0.02 2.18 8.22
C ILE A 49 0.45 2.47 6.79
N SER A 50 1.59 1.92 6.36
CA SER A 50 2.08 1.99 4.99
C SER A 50 1.74 0.71 4.25
N ALA A 51 0.99 0.83 3.16
CA ALA A 51 0.72 -0.27 2.24
C ALA A 51 1.91 -0.44 1.30
N VAL A 52 2.81 -1.38 1.63
CA VAL A 52 4.10 -1.55 0.94
C VAL A 52 3.91 -2.26 -0.39
N TYR A 53 3.31 -3.45 -0.36
CA TYR A 53 3.15 -4.26 -1.56
C TYR A 53 2.04 -5.29 -1.44
N PHE A 54 1.27 -5.47 -2.51
CA PHE A 54 0.18 -6.44 -2.55
C PHE A 54 0.33 -7.40 -3.73
N ILE A 55 0.31 -8.69 -3.45
CA ILE A 55 0.39 -9.77 -4.43
C ILE A 55 -0.93 -10.54 -4.38
N THR A 56 -1.51 -10.84 -5.54
CA THR A 56 -2.78 -11.59 -5.63
C THR A 56 -2.73 -12.59 -6.77
N ASP A 57 -3.41 -13.71 -6.57
CA ASP A 57 -3.71 -14.68 -7.62
C ASP A 57 -4.70 -14.04 -8.65
N PRO A 58 -4.33 -13.96 -9.95
CA PRO A 58 -5.19 -13.39 -10.98
C PRO A 58 -6.56 -14.07 -11.14
N ASP A 59 -6.66 -15.36 -10.84
CA ASP A 59 -7.92 -16.12 -10.88
C ASP A 59 -8.95 -15.60 -9.86
N PHE A 60 -8.47 -14.86 -8.86
CA PHE A 60 -9.24 -14.26 -7.78
C PHE A 60 -9.45 -12.74 -7.97
N SER A 61 -9.08 -12.19 -9.13
CA SER A 61 -9.22 -10.75 -9.46
C SER A 61 -10.64 -10.21 -9.27
N LYS A 62 -11.68 -11.03 -9.47
CA LYS A 62 -13.08 -10.66 -9.24
C LYS A 62 -13.38 -10.23 -7.80
N TYR A 63 -12.58 -10.64 -6.82
CA TYR A 63 -12.76 -10.29 -5.41
C TYR A 63 -12.12 -8.95 -5.04
N SER A 64 -11.36 -8.33 -5.95
CA SER A 64 -10.68 -7.04 -5.70
C SER A 64 -9.86 -7.03 -4.39
N LEU A 65 -9.10 -8.11 -4.14
CA LEU A 65 -8.47 -8.34 -2.84
C LEU A 65 -7.56 -7.19 -2.36
N GLY A 66 -6.93 -6.45 -3.26
CA GLY A 66 -6.12 -5.28 -2.87
C GLY A 66 -6.96 -4.14 -2.29
N VAL A 67 -8.16 -3.90 -2.83
CA VAL A 67 -9.10 -2.91 -2.28
C VAL A 67 -9.64 -3.39 -0.94
N PHE A 68 -9.97 -4.69 -0.83
CA PHE A 68 -10.39 -5.28 0.43
C PHE A 68 -9.31 -5.15 1.50
N SER A 69 -8.05 -5.47 1.16
CA SER A 69 -6.92 -5.37 2.08
C SER A 69 -6.74 -3.96 2.61
N LEU A 70 -6.91 -2.97 1.74
CA LEU A 70 -6.84 -1.58 2.16
C LEU A 70 -7.96 -1.19 3.13
N LEU A 71 -9.18 -1.72 2.96
CA LEU A 71 -10.26 -1.50 3.94
C LEU A 71 -9.93 -2.12 5.30
N VAL A 72 -9.33 -3.32 5.31
CA VAL A 72 -8.84 -3.97 6.53
C VAL A 72 -7.77 -3.11 7.21
N GLN A 73 -6.82 -2.57 6.44
CA GLN A 73 -5.81 -1.65 6.99
C GLN A 73 -6.43 -0.38 7.57
N ILE A 74 -7.44 0.21 6.92
CA ILE A 74 -8.17 1.38 7.45
C ILE A 74 -8.84 1.05 8.79
N GLU A 75 -9.48 -0.11 8.90
CA GLU A 75 -10.08 -0.57 10.15
C GLU A 75 -9.02 -0.79 11.23
N LEU A 76 -7.89 -1.40 10.87
CA LEU A 76 -6.76 -1.62 11.78
C LEU A 76 -6.18 -0.29 12.29
N ALA A 77 -5.95 0.68 11.40
CA ALA A 77 -5.47 2.01 11.78
C ALA A 77 -6.43 2.69 12.76
N LYS A 78 -7.75 2.60 12.52
CA LYS A 78 -8.75 3.11 13.46
C LYS A 78 -8.66 2.44 14.83
N LYS A 79 -8.52 1.12 14.89
CA LYS A 79 -8.37 0.36 16.15
C LYS A 79 -7.10 0.74 16.90
N LEU A 80 -6.03 1.04 16.18
CA LEU A 80 -4.74 1.46 16.75
C LEU A 80 -4.66 2.97 17.04
N GLY A 81 -5.71 3.75 16.73
CA GLY A 81 -5.69 5.21 16.90
C GLY A 81 -4.75 5.95 15.94
N LEU A 82 -4.37 5.32 14.83
CA LEU A 82 -3.51 5.89 13.80
C LEU A 82 -4.32 6.77 12.86
N LYS A 83 -3.71 7.86 12.38
CA LYS A 83 -4.40 8.89 11.59
C LYS A 83 -4.29 8.66 10.10
N PHE A 84 -3.23 7.99 9.65
CA PHE A 84 -2.88 7.92 8.24
C PHE A 84 -2.83 6.50 7.70
N ILE A 85 -3.20 6.38 6.43
CA ILE A 85 -2.85 5.23 5.60
C ILE A 85 -2.01 5.75 4.43
N TYR A 86 -0.75 5.32 4.37
CA TYR A 86 0.17 5.67 3.30
C TYR A 86 0.01 4.67 2.15
N LEU A 87 -0.69 5.09 1.10
CA LEU A 87 -0.94 4.27 -0.08
C LEU A 87 0.27 4.14 -1.01
N GLY A 88 1.39 4.81 -0.70
CA GLY A 88 2.56 4.89 -1.57
C GLY A 88 2.29 5.66 -2.88
N TYR A 89 3.10 5.38 -3.89
CA TYR A 89 3.03 6.08 -5.17
C TYR A 89 1.76 5.70 -5.97
N GLY A 90 1.17 6.70 -6.63
CA GLY A 90 0.01 6.54 -7.50
C GLY A 90 0.28 7.15 -8.88
N VAL A 91 0.10 6.38 -9.95
CA VAL A 91 0.15 6.87 -11.33
C VAL A 91 -1.29 6.99 -11.83
N ARG A 92 -1.72 8.18 -12.25
CA ARG A 92 -3.12 8.45 -12.63
C ARG A 92 -3.57 7.61 -13.83
N GLU A 93 -2.66 7.38 -14.76
CA GLU A 93 -2.87 6.64 -16.00
C GLU A 93 -2.91 5.13 -15.79
N ASN A 94 -2.42 4.64 -14.64
CA ASN A 94 -2.44 3.22 -14.32
C ASN A 94 -3.79 2.82 -13.71
N LYS A 95 -4.57 2.05 -14.45
CA LYS A 95 -5.89 1.54 -14.02
C LYS A 95 -5.83 0.79 -12.68
N SER A 96 -4.75 0.06 -12.41
CA SER A 96 -4.61 -0.68 -11.14
C SER A 96 -4.24 0.21 -9.96
N LEU A 97 -3.80 1.46 -10.18
CA LEU A 97 -3.45 2.40 -9.11
C LEU A 97 -4.45 3.55 -8.97
N ASN A 98 -5.28 3.79 -9.98
CA ASN A 98 -6.24 4.89 -9.99
C ASN A 98 -7.25 4.80 -8.83
N TYR A 99 -7.53 3.60 -8.33
CA TYR A 99 -8.44 3.43 -7.19
C TYR A 99 -8.00 4.21 -5.93
N LYS A 100 -6.69 4.44 -5.75
CA LYS A 100 -6.12 5.20 -4.61
C LYS A 100 -6.63 6.64 -4.56
N TYR A 101 -6.93 7.23 -5.72
CA TYR A 101 -7.44 8.60 -5.82
C TYR A 101 -8.93 8.74 -5.45
N ARG A 102 -9.62 7.63 -5.16
CA ARG A 102 -11.04 7.64 -4.76
C ARG A 102 -11.25 7.73 -3.26
N TYR A 103 -10.22 7.49 -2.43
CA TYR A 103 -10.33 7.59 -0.98
C TYR A 103 -10.36 9.05 -0.52
N ARG A 104 -11.09 9.33 0.56
CA ARG A 104 -11.22 10.67 1.15
C ARG A 104 -11.20 10.59 2.69
N PRO A 105 -10.66 11.62 3.38
CA PRO A 105 -9.85 12.71 2.82
C PRO A 105 -8.51 12.18 2.27
N LEU A 106 -7.95 12.82 1.24
CA LEU A 106 -6.68 12.41 0.61
C LEU A 106 -5.69 13.57 0.60
N GLU A 107 -4.48 13.32 1.11
CA GLU A 107 -3.35 14.24 0.97
C GLU A 107 -2.39 13.71 -0.10
N LEU A 108 -2.15 14.52 -1.14
CA LEU A 108 -1.25 14.18 -2.24
C LEU A 108 0.00 15.05 -2.17
N LEU A 109 1.17 14.42 -2.12
CA LEU A 109 2.45 15.09 -2.28
C LEU A 109 2.77 15.22 -3.78
N GLU A 110 2.65 16.44 -4.32
CA GLU A 110 2.91 16.69 -5.74
C GLU A 110 4.40 16.91 -6.02
N LEU A 111 5.08 17.64 -5.13
CA LEU A 111 6.50 17.93 -5.22
C LEU A 111 7.17 17.67 -3.88
N PRO A 112 8.09 16.69 -3.80
CA PRO A 112 8.90 16.51 -2.60
C PRO A 112 9.82 17.71 -2.43
N SER A 113 10.15 18.03 -1.18
CA SER A 113 11.13 19.05 -0.85
C SER A 113 12.46 18.74 -1.55
N LYS A 114 12.80 19.50 -2.59
CA LYS A 114 14.13 19.49 -3.22
C LYS A 114 14.72 20.90 -3.11
N PHE A 115 15.99 20.98 -2.72
CA PHE A 115 16.80 22.20 -2.70
C PHE A 115 16.14 23.41 -2.01
N GLY A 116 15.74 23.26 -0.74
CA GLY A 116 15.23 24.37 0.08
C GLY A 116 13.79 24.79 -0.23
N LEU A 117 13.10 24.10 -1.14
CA LEU A 117 11.68 24.33 -1.43
C LEU A 117 10.80 23.55 -0.43
N LYS A 118 9.76 24.20 0.09
CA LYS A 118 8.74 23.54 0.90
C LYS A 118 7.97 22.51 0.05
N PRO A 119 7.59 21.35 0.62
CA PRO A 119 6.78 20.38 -0.09
C PRO A 119 5.41 20.97 -0.44
N ILE A 120 4.88 20.61 -1.61
CA ILE A 120 3.55 21.02 -2.04
C ILE A 120 2.58 19.86 -1.79
N TRP A 121 1.66 20.10 -0.86
CA TRP A 121 0.59 19.19 -0.49
C TRP A 121 -0.73 19.68 -1.05
N ASN A 122 -1.46 18.78 -1.69
CA ASN A 122 -2.82 19.03 -2.16
C ASN A 122 -3.79 18.18 -1.35
N LYS A 123 -4.75 18.83 -0.66
CA LYS A 123 -5.77 18.14 0.13
C LYS A 123 -7.05 18.04 -0.68
N LEU A 124 -7.43 16.82 -1.02
CA LEU A 124 -8.71 16.52 -1.65
C LEU A 124 -9.69 16.13 -0.55
N GLU A 125 -10.50 17.11 -0.16
CA GLU A 125 -11.61 16.91 0.76
C GLU A 125 -12.83 16.30 0.04
N TYR A 126 -13.77 15.79 0.84
CA TYR A 126 -15.07 15.37 0.34
C TYR A 126 -15.92 16.61 0.03
N SER A 127 -16.31 16.84 -1.24
CA SER A 127 -17.37 17.78 -1.58
C SER A 127 -18.67 17.02 -1.79
N ALA A 128 -19.70 17.34 -1.00
CA ALA A 128 -21.01 16.70 -1.06
C ALA A 128 -21.86 17.13 -2.28
N GLU A 129 -21.30 17.91 -3.22
CA GLU A 129 -22.07 18.65 -4.23
C GLU A 129 -22.19 17.96 -5.60
N ASN A 130 -21.63 16.76 -5.81
CA ASN A 130 -21.70 16.06 -7.11
C ASN A 130 -22.16 14.60 -6.97
N SER A 131 -23.38 14.40 -6.47
CA SER A 131 -24.12 13.13 -6.55
C SER A 131 -25.47 13.33 -7.21
#